data_AF-A0A522HHB3-F1
#
_entry.id   AF-A0A522HHB3-F1
#
_cell.length_a   1.000
_cell.length_b   1.000
_cell.length_c   1.000
_cell.angle_alpha   90.00
_cell.angle_beta   90.00
_cell.angle_gamma   90.00
#
_symmetry.space_group_name_H-M   'P 1'
#
loop_
_entity.id
_entity.type
_entity.pdbx_description
1 polymer ?
#
loop_
_entity_poly.entity_id
_entity_poly.type
_entity_poly.pdbx_seq_one_letter_code
_entity_poly.pdbx_strand_id
1 'polypeptide(L)'
;EGATHFVSPITFQALSGQPVRVSLWDTHAEAAMGHIELARWAERILVAPASADLLARLAHGHAADLLTTLCLASAAPLYLAPAMNQQMWAHPAVQANIDLLQQRGAHMLGPAAGEQACGDVGSGRMLEALQLRDALRDSFADGSGALAGLQVVVSAGPTYEDIDPVRFIGNRSSGRMGFAVAEAAARAGATVSLIAGPVSLATPTGVAQRVDVRSAAQMHAAVLGAASRADIYIGAAAVGDYRPAEVSALKLKKRAGTPLLLQLNENPDILASLAAHTAHPFLVGFAAETHDVASYARGKLRNKGLDMIAANQVGDGLGFETADNALTLYWADGELALPRADKSELARQLIAQVAVRYRATCR
;
A
#
# COMPACT_ATOMS: atom_id res chain seq x y z
N GLU A 1 10.46 -26.38 20.11
CA GLU A 1 10.76 -26.49 21.56
C GLU A 1 12.07 -25.81 21.96
N GLY A 2 13.24 -26.16 21.41
CA GLY A 2 14.52 -25.56 21.83
C GLY A 2 14.57 -24.01 21.90
N ALA A 3 13.85 -23.31 21.01
CA ALA A 3 13.75 -21.85 21.03
C ALA A 3 13.14 -21.27 22.33
N THR A 4 12.30 -22.04 23.05
CA THR A 4 11.61 -21.56 24.25
C THR A 4 12.55 -21.37 25.45
N HIS A 5 13.78 -21.89 25.38
CA HIS A 5 14.82 -21.64 26.37
C HIS A 5 15.44 -20.24 26.24
N PHE A 6 15.30 -19.59 25.08
CA PHE A 6 15.83 -18.24 24.84
C PHE A 6 14.73 -17.19 25.00
N VAL A 7 13.57 -17.42 24.38
CA VAL A 7 12.43 -16.52 24.45
C VAL A 7 11.17 -17.32 24.74
N SER A 8 10.48 -16.96 25.81
CA SER A 8 9.28 -17.68 26.24
C SER A 8 8.11 -17.50 25.26
N PRO A 9 7.21 -18.50 25.12
CA PRO A 9 6.02 -18.38 24.29
C PRO A 9 5.12 -17.20 24.67
N ILE A 10 5.04 -16.85 25.97
CA ILE A 10 4.21 -15.74 26.44
C ILE A 10 4.68 -14.38 25.90
N THR A 11 5.98 -14.21 25.66
CA THR A 11 6.53 -13.00 25.02
C THR A 11 5.99 -12.85 23.59
N PHE A 12 6.03 -13.92 22.80
CA PHE A 12 5.50 -13.90 21.43
C PHE A 12 3.99 -13.69 21.41
N GLN A 13 3.26 -14.28 22.37
CA GLN A 13 1.82 -14.10 22.47
C GLN A 13 1.45 -12.65 22.80
N ALA A 14 2.18 -12.02 23.72
CA ALA A 14 1.96 -10.61 24.07
C ALA A 14 2.29 -9.66 22.90
N LEU A 15 3.37 -9.93 22.14
CA LEU A 15 3.78 -9.08 21.02
C LEU A 15 2.90 -9.27 19.76
N SER A 16 2.43 -10.48 19.49
CA SER A 16 1.61 -10.78 18.31
C SER A 16 0.12 -10.60 18.55
N GLY A 17 -0.33 -10.67 19.80
CA GLY A 17 -1.75 -10.77 20.15
C GLY A 17 -2.40 -12.10 19.73
N GLN A 18 -1.61 -13.09 19.29
CA GLN A 18 -2.09 -14.37 18.77
C GLN A 18 -1.60 -15.55 19.63
N PRO A 19 -2.35 -16.67 19.68
CA PRO A 19 -1.89 -17.88 20.35
C PRO A 19 -0.58 -18.41 19.75
N VAL A 20 0.38 -18.79 20.61
CA VAL A 20 1.67 -19.33 20.17
C VAL A 20 1.67 -20.84 20.32
N ARG A 21 1.80 -21.55 19.19
CA ARG A 21 1.87 -23.02 19.16
C ARG A 21 3.33 -23.47 19.13
N VAL A 22 3.69 -24.41 20.01
CA VAL A 22 5.08 -24.88 20.18
C VAL A 22 5.22 -26.35 19.83
N SER A 23 4.25 -27.17 20.24
CA SER A 23 4.25 -28.62 20.03
C SER A 23 3.41 -29.02 18.83
N LEU A 24 3.84 -30.07 18.13
CA LEU A 24 3.06 -30.71 17.07
C LEU A 24 1.82 -31.41 17.67
N TRP A 25 1.92 -31.89 18.91
CA TRP A 25 0.91 -32.72 19.56
C TRP A 25 0.14 -31.95 20.65
N ASP A 26 -0.34 -30.76 20.31
CA ASP A 26 -1.21 -29.99 21.19
C ASP A 26 -2.65 -30.54 21.11
N THR A 27 -3.14 -31.12 22.20
CA THR A 27 -4.45 -31.76 22.29
C THR A 27 -5.62 -30.83 21.98
N HIS A 28 -5.47 -29.50 22.16
CA HIS A 28 -6.49 -28.53 21.78
C HIS A 28 -6.45 -28.16 20.29
N ALA A 29 -5.30 -28.31 19.62
CA ALA A 29 -5.10 -27.94 18.22
C ALA A 29 -5.21 -29.14 17.25
N GLU A 30 -4.84 -30.35 17.69
CA GLU A 30 -4.85 -31.56 16.86
C GLU A 30 -6.26 -32.12 16.61
N ALA A 31 -7.27 -31.72 17.41
CA ALA A 31 -8.67 -32.02 17.13
C ALA A 31 -9.16 -31.50 15.76
N ALA A 32 -8.42 -30.58 15.14
CA ALA A 32 -8.73 -29.94 13.86
C ALA A 32 -7.62 -30.08 12.80
N MET A 33 -6.65 -30.99 12.95
CA MET A 33 -5.49 -31.08 12.05
C MET A 33 -4.68 -29.76 12.00
N GLY A 34 -4.44 -29.15 13.16
CA GLY A 34 -4.01 -27.76 13.29
C GLY A 34 -2.70 -27.39 12.59
N HIS A 35 -1.79 -28.33 12.35
CA HIS A 35 -0.57 -28.08 11.57
C HIS A 35 -0.85 -27.88 10.07
N ILE A 36 -1.81 -28.61 9.48
CA ILE A 36 -2.21 -28.42 8.08
C ILE A 36 -2.98 -27.10 7.91
N GLU A 37 -3.82 -26.75 8.87
CA GLU A 37 -4.54 -25.47 8.88
C GLU A 37 -3.55 -24.29 8.85
N LEU A 38 -2.57 -24.29 9.77
CA LEU A 38 -1.53 -23.26 9.82
C LEU A 38 -0.68 -23.21 8.55
N ALA A 39 -0.32 -24.38 8.00
CA ALA A 39 0.46 -24.46 6.77
C ALA A 39 -0.28 -23.85 5.56
N ARG A 40 -1.61 -24.00 5.51
CA ARG A 40 -2.47 -23.44 4.44
C ARG A 40 -2.78 -21.96 4.64
N TRP A 41 -2.83 -21.50 5.89
CA TRP A 41 -3.12 -20.10 6.23
C TRP A 41 -1.97 -19.17 5.83
N ALA A 42 -0.72 -19.63 5.96
CA ALA A 42 0.44 -18.80 5.72
C ALA A 42 0.53 -18.34 4.25
N GLU A 43 0.68 -17.03 4.02
CA GLU A 43 1.03 -16.48 2.70
C GLU A 43 2.55 -16.51 2.47
N ARG A 44 3.33 -16.42 3.55
CA ARG A 44 4.79 -16.50 3.61
C ARG A 44 5.20 -17.12 4.94
N ILE A 45 6.31 -17.86 4.95
CA ILE A 45 6.91 -18.39 6.19
C ILE A 45 8.27 -17.73 6.38
N LEU A 46 8.51 -17.10 7.53
CA LEU A 46 9.83 -16.63 7.94
C LEU A 46 10.33 -17.43 9.14
N VAL A 47 11.55 -17.93 9.04
CA VAL A 47 12.28 -18.48 10.20
C VAL A 47 13.45 -17.56 10.56
N ALA A 48 13.36 -16.93 11.72
CA ALA A 48 14.35 -15.97 12.22
C ALA A 48 14.53 -16.11 13.74
N PRO A 49 15.69 -16.60 14.23
CA PRO A 49 16.82 -17.11 13.47
C PRO A 49 16.61 -18.54 12.91
N ALA A 50 17.23 -18.84 11.77
CA ALA A 50 17.40 -20.19 11.24
C ALA A 50 18.78 -20.74 11.66
N SER A 51 18.79 -21.68 12.62
CA SER A 51 20.03 -22.33 13.09
C SER A 51 20.56 -23.37 12.10
N ALA A 52 21.83 -23.75 12.21
CA ALA A 52 22.43 -24.81 11.39
C ALA A 52 21.66 -26.15 11.47
N ASP A 53 21.19 -26.52 12.67
CA ASP A 53 20.37 -27.72 12.89
C ASP A 53 19.05 -27.66 12.11
N LEU A 54 18.35 -26.53 12.18
CA LEU A 54 17.09 -26.37 11.48
C LEU A 54 17.30 -26.40 9.96
N LEU A 55 18.34 -25.73 9.45
CA LEU A 55 18.67 -25.77 8.02
C LEU A 55 18.94 -27.21 7.55
N ALA A 56 19.68 -27.99 8.33
CA ALA A 56 19.92 -29.41 8.01
C ALA A 56 18.62 -30.22 7.97
N ARG A 57 17.73 -30.04 8.96
CA ARG A 57 16.45 -30.75 9.00
C ARG A 57 15.52 -30.39 7.85
N LEU A 58 15.43 -29.11 7.50
CA LEU A 58 14.63 -28.64 6.35
C LEU A 58 15.21 -29.15 5.02
N ALA A 59 16.55 -29.10 4.86
CA ALA A 59 17.23 -29.56 3.65
C ALA A 59 16.98 -31.05 3.39
N HIS A 60 16.82 -31.87 4.44
CA HIS A 60 16.59 -33.31 4.32
C HIS A 60 15.12 -33.72 4.50
N GLY A 61 14.19 -32.76 4.63
CA GLY A 61 12.76 -33.05 4.69
C GLY A 61 12.31 -33.73 5.99
N HIS A 62 12.99 -33.48 7.11
CA HIS A 62 12.51 -33.94 8.41
C HIS A 62 11.24 -33.19 8.81
N ALA A 63 10.31 -33.86 9.46
CA ALA A 63 9.04 -33.30 9.97
C ALA A 63 8.76 -33.82 11.40
N ALA A 64 9.72 -33.59 12.30
CA ALA A 64 9.71 -34.15 13.65
C ALA A 64 9.11 -33.20 14.70
N ASP A 65 8.93 -31.92 14.35
CA ASP A 65 8.33 -30.90 15.21
C ASP A 65 7.38 -30.00 14.41
N LEU A 66 6.60 -29.18 15.11
CA LEU A 66 5.59 -28.32 14.48
C LEU A 66 6.20 -27.46 13.35
N LEU A 67 7.34 -26.80 13.61
CA LEU A 67 7.96 -25.90 12.65
C LEU A 67 8.39 -26.63 11.36
N THR A 68 9.12 -27.73 11.51
CA THR A 68 9.60 -28.50 10.35
C THR A 68 8.47 -29.14 9.57
N THR A 69 7.43 -29.64 10.25
CA THR A 69 6.20 -30.13 9.61
C THR A 69 5.47 -29.02 8.85
N LEU A 70 5.35 -27.82 9.43
CA LEU A 70 4.73 -26.66 8.77
C LEU A 70 5.47 -26.27 7.50
N CYS A 71 6.79 -26.13 7.56
CA CYS A 71 7.61 -25.78 6.41
C CYS A 71 7.51 -26.83 5.29
N LEU A 72 7.41 -28.12 5.63
CA LEU A 72 7.28 -29.20 4.65
C LEU A 72 5.88 -29.28 4.03
N ALA A 73 4.83 -28.98 4.82
CA ALA A 73 3.43 -29.10 4.41
C ALA A 73 2.86 -27.83 3.75
N SER A 74 3.57 -26.71 3.78
CA SER A 74 3.10 -25.43 3.22
C SER A 74 3.51 -25.23 1.77
N ALA A 75 2.62 -24.62 0.98
CA ALA A 75 2.94 -24.11 -0.35
C ALA A 75 3.45 -22.66 -0.32
N ALA A 76 3.48 -22.02 0.85
CA ALA A 76 3.92 -20.65 1.02
C ALA A 76 5.44 -20.54 0.78
N PRO A 77 5.92 -19.48 0.09
CA PRO A 77 7.34 -19.23 -0.03
C PRO A 77 8.04 -19.14 1.33
N LEU A 78 9.15 -19.88 1.46
CA LEU A 78 9.92 -20.03 2.69
C LEU A 78 11.12 -19.09 2.71
N TYR A 79 11.21 -18.24 3.74
CA TYR A 79 12.29 -17.31 4.00
C TYR A 79 13.05 -17.75 5.24
N LEU A 80 14.38 -17.91 5.13
CA LEU A 80 15.25 -18.34 6.23
C LEU A 80 16.24 -17.22 6.51
N ALA A 81 16.35 -16.79 7.76
CA ALA A 81 17.32 -15.80 8.22
C ALA A 81 18.40 -16.49 9.06
N PRO A 82 19.53 -16.92 8.45
CA PRO A 82 20.51 -17.74 9.15
C PRO A 82 21.17 -17.00 10.31
N ALA A 83 21.37 -17.69 11.44
CA ALA A 83 22.14 -17.16 12.56
C ALA A 83 22.94 -18.28 13.24
N MET A 84 24.27 -18.16 13.21
CA MET A 84 25.20 -19.13 13.82
C MET A 84 26.61 -18.54 13.92
N ASN A 85 27.49 -19.20 14.68
CA ASN A 85 28.90 -18.84 14.71
C ASN A 85 29.52 -18.93 13.30
N GLN A 86 30.51 -18.09 13.01
CA GLN A 86 31.20 -18.05 11.72
C GLN A 86 31.77 -19.39 11.24
N GLN A 87 32.28 -20.24 12.14
CA GLN A 87 32.82 -21.55 11.78
C GLN A 87 31.70 -22.52 11.39
N MET A 88 30.55 -22.44 12.08
CA MET A 88 29.36 -23.20 11.70
C MET A 88 28.84 -22.74 10.34
N TRP A 89 28.80 -21.43 10.10
CA TRP A 89 28.40 -20.86 8.82
C TRP A 89 29.31 -21.34 7.69
N ALA A 90 30.63 -21.24 7.87
CA ALA A 90 31.61 -21.66 6.88
C ALA A 90 31.71 -23.19 6.69
N HIS A 91 31.05 -23.99 7.52
CA HIS A 91 31.16 -25.44 7.48
C HIS A 91 30.54 -25.99 6.16
N PRO A 92 31.23 -26.87 5.42
CA PRO A 92 30.76 -27.37 4.12
C PRO A 92 29.37 -28.00 4.15
N ALA A 93 29.03 -28.72 5.24
CA ALA A 93 27.69 -29.29 5.39
C ALA A 93 26.58 -28.23 5.49
N VAL A 94 26.84 -27.08 6.16
CA VAL A 94 25.86 -26.00 6.26
C VAL A 94 25.69 -25.31 4.92
N GLN A 95 26.79 -25.05 4.21
CA GLN A 95 26.74 -24.48 2.85
C GLN A 95 25.98 -25.39 1.88
N ALA A 96 26.26 -26.70 1.89
CA ALA A 96 25.54 -27.66 1.05
C ALA A 96 24.03 -27.71 1.35
N ASN A 97 23.63 -27.61 2.63
CA ASN A 97 22.22 -27.54 3.01
C ASN A 97 21.54 -26.26 2.50
N ILE A 98 22.25 -25.13 2.57
CA ILE A 98 21.75 -23.83 2.10
C ILE A 98 21.56 -23.88 0.58
N ASP A 99 22.55 -24.37 -0.16
CA ASP A 99 22.47 -24.51 -1.61
C ASP A 99 21.28 -25.40 -2.01
N LEU A 100 21.08 -26.52 -1.32
CA LEU A 100 19.96 -27.42 -1.57
C LEU A 100 18.61 -26.75 -1.28
N LEU A 101 18.51 -25.98 -0.19
CA LEU A 101 17.29 -25.24 0.16
C LEU A 101 16.99 -24.16 -0.88
N GLN A 102 17.99 -23.41 -1.33
CA GLN A 102 17.83 -22.40 -2.38
C GLN A 102 17.41 -23.02 -3.71
N GLN A 103 17.99 -24.16 -4.10
CA GLN A 103 17.58 -24.92 -5.29
C GLN A 103 16.12 -25.37 -5.22
N ARG A 104 15.61 -25.61 -4.01
CA ARG A 104 14.20 -25.97 -3.75
C ARG A 104 13.28 -24.76 -3.59
N GLY A 105 13.77 -23.55 -3.82
CA GLY A 105 12.98 -22.32 -3.79
C GLY A 105 12.89 -21.63 -2.43
N ALA A 106 13.71 -22.00 -1.44
CA ALA A 106 13.81 -21.24 -0.21
C ALA A 106 14.65 -19.97 -0.41
N HIS A 107 14.20 -18.85 0.17
CA HIS A 107 14.87 -17.57 0.10
C HIS A 107 15.76 -17.37 1.33
N MET A 108 17.06 -17.15 1.11
CA MET A 108 18.00 -16.86 2.20
C MET A 108 18.07 -15.36 2.45
N LEU A 109 17.85 -14.94 3.70
CA LEU A 109 17.95 -13.56 4.16
C LEU A 109 19.21 -13.40 5.03
N GLY A 110 20.33 -13.05 4.38
CA GLY A 110 21.63 -12.92 5.01
C GLY A 110 22.47 -14.20 4.93
N PRO A 111 23.40 -14.43 5.87
CA PRO A 111 23.66 -13.65 7.09
C PRO A 111 24.38 -12.33 6.82
N ALA A 112 24.32 -11.42 7.79
CA ALA A 112 25.21 -10.27 7.89
C ALA A 112 26.62 -10.66 8.36
N ALA A 113 27.58 -9.77 8.14
CA ALA A 113 28.90 -9.80 8.77
C ALA A 113 28.97 -8.78 9.92
N GLY A 114 29.64 -9.13 11.02
CA GLY A 114 29.82 -8.25 12.17
C GLY A 114 30.25 -8.99 13.44
N GLU A 115 30.29 -8.29 14.57
CA GLU A 115 30.55 -8.90 15.89
C GLU A 115 29.45 -9.91 16.26
N GLN A 116 29.88 -11.08 16.72
CA GLN A 116 29.03 -12.20 17.12
C GLN A 116 29.00 -12.33 18.65
N ALA A 117 27.97 -13.00 19.19
CA ALA A 117 27.80 -13.16 20.64
C ALA A 117 28.97 -13.89 21.34
N CYS A 118 29.80 -14.61 20.59
CA CYS A 118 31.01 -15.27 21.06
C CYS A 118 32.28 -14.40 21.03
N GLY A 119 32.21 -13.17 20.53
CA GLY A 119 33.35 -12.23 20.42
C GLY A 119 34.10 -12.26 19.08
N ASP A 120 33.71 -13.13 18.14
CA ASP A 120 34.29 -13.20 16.79
C ASP A 120 33.70 -12.12 15.86
N VAL A 121 34.47 -11.71 14.84
CA VAL A 121 34.00 -10.85 13.74
C VAL A 121 33.98 -11.66 12.44
N GLY A 122 32.79 -11.85 11.86
CA GLY A 122 32.65 -12.62 10.62
C GLY A 122 31.20 -12.80 10.18
N SER A 123 31.01 -13.44 9.02
CA SER A 123 29.68 -13.81 8.51
C SER A 123 29.01 -14.85 9.42
N GLY A 124 27.72 -14.69 9.69
CA GLY A 124 26.96 -15.63 10.53
C GLY A 124 25.93 -14.95 11.44
N ARG A 125 25.94 -13.62 11.52
CA ARG A 125 24.92 -12.85 12.24
C ARG A 125 23.63 -12.79 11.43
N MET A 126 22.48 -12.94 12.08
CA MET A 126 21.18 -12.69 11.44
C MET A 126 21.10 -11.23 10.95
N LEU A 127 20.42 -10.98 9.83
CA LEU A 127 20.05 -9.61 9.47
C LEU A 127 19.22 -8.95 10.58
N GLU A 128 19.28 -7.62 10.65
CA GLU A 128 18.48 -6.86 11.62
C GLU A 128 16.98 -7.01 11.36
N ALA A 129 16.18 -6.98 12.42
CA ALA A 129 14.74 -7.23 12.34
C ALA A 129 14.01 -6.33 11.33
N LEU A 130 14.42 -5.05 11.22
CA LEU A 130 13.84 -4.12 10.25
C LEU A 130 14.19 -4.50 8.80
N GLN A 131 15.39 -5.02 8.56
CA GLN A 131 15.79 -5.50 7.23
C GLN A 131 15.03 -6.76 6.85
N LEU A 132 14.82 -7.68 7.80
CA LEU A 132 14.00 -8.89 7.57
C LEU A 132 12.54 -8.52 7.26
N ARG A 133 11.96 -7.59 8.02
CA ARG A 133 10.62 -7.05 7.76
C ARG A 133 10.52 -6.45 6.37
N ASP A 134 11.51 -5.65 5.98
CA ASP A 134 11.52 -4.98 4.68
C ASP A 134 11.63 -5.98 3.53
N ALA A 135 12.53 -6.96 3.64
CA ALA A 135 12.66 -8.04 2.66
C ALA A 135 11.37 -8.87 2.53
N LEU A 136 10.72 -9.21 3.65
CA LEU A 136 9.42 -9.89 3.63
C LEU A 136 8.35 -9.04 2.97
N ARG A 137 8.24 -7.76 3.33
CA ARG A 137 7.27 -6.84 2.73
C ARG A 137 7.45 -6.78 1.22
N ASP A 138 8.69 -6.68 0.77
CA ASP A 138 9.01 -6.55 -0.65
C ASP A 138 8.74 -7.86 -1.41
N SER A 139 8.80 -9.03 -0.76
CA SER A 139 8.43 -10.32 -1.37
C SER A 139 6.95 -10.49 -1.75
N PHE A 140 6.09 -9.56 -1.30
CA PHE A 140 4.70 -9.51 -1.76
C PHE A 140 4.55 -8.72 -3.07
N ALA A 141 5.62 -8.12 -3.60
CA ALA A 141 5.60 -7.19 -4.72
C ALA A 141 6.06 -7.77 -6.08
N ASP A 142 6.29 -9.10 -6.20
CA ASP A 142 6.94 -9.79 -7.34
C ASP A 142 6.14 -9.80 -8.68
N GLY A 143 5.60 -8.67 -9.13
CA GLY A 143 5.06 -8.52 -10.50
C GLY A 143 3.82 -9.37 -10.83
N SER A 144 3.29 -10.14 -9.87
CA SER A 144 1.99 -10.80 -9.92
C SER A 144 0.89 -9.98 -9.24
N GLY A 145 1.20 -8.72 -8.91
CA GLY A 145 0.29 -7.81 -8.25
C GLY A 145 -0.99 -7.62 -9.07
N ALA A 146 -2.09 -7.29 -8.39
CA ALA A 146 -3.40 -7.21 -9.03
C ALA A 146 -3.46 -6.19 -10.20
N LEU A 147 -2.51 -5.25 -10.26
CA LEU A 147 -2.36 -4.24 -11.31
C LEU A 147 -1.06 -4.39 -12.12
N ALA A 148 -0.41 -5.55 -12.06
CA ALA A 148 0.82 -5.80 -12.79
C ALA A 148 0.68 -5.52 -14.30
N GLY A 149 1.65 -4.79 -14.84
CA GLY A 149 1.69 -4.40 -16.26
C GLY A 149 0.77 -3.24 -16.64
N LEU A 150 -0.04 -2.71 -15.72
CA LEU A 150 -0.95 -1.59 -15.97
C LEU A 150 -0.29 -0.24 -15.71
N GLN A 151 -0.69 0.76 -16.49
CA GLN A 151 -0.36 2.18 -16.32
C GLN A 151 -1.47 2.85 -15.49
N VAL A 152 -1.11 3.35 -14.30
CA VAL A 152 -2.07 3.98 -13.38
C VAL A 152 -1.69 5.44 -13.16
N VAL A 153 -2.63 6.36 -13.41
CA VAL A 153 -2.47 7.78 -13.10
C VAL A 153 -3.26 8.11 -11.85
N VAL A 154 -2.61 8.74 -10.86
CA VAL A 154 -3.25 9.16 -9.61
C VAL A 154 -3.09 10.67 -9.47
N SER A 155 -4.19 11.40 -9.30
CA SER A 155 -4.13 12.81 -8.86
C SER A 155 -4.27 12.87 -7.34
N ALA A 156 -3.44 13.67 -6.65
CA ALA A 156 -3.50 13.81 -5.19
C ALA A 156 -3.20 15.24 -4.73
N GLY A 157 -3.67 15.60 -3.52
CA GLY A 157 -3.44 16.91 -2.92
C GLY A 157 -4.50 17.96 -3.28
N PRO A 158 -4.40 19.19 -2.74
CA PRO A 158 -5.28 20.30 -3.10
C PRO A 158 -4.85 20.97 -4.41
N THR A 159 -5.68 21.83 -4.97
CA THR A 159 -5.22 22.85 -5.94
C THR A 159 -5.33 24.24 -5.32
N TYR A 160 -4.42 25.13 -5.69
CA TYR A 160 -4.36 26.53 -5.26
C TYR A 160 -4.56 27.45 -6.46
N GLU A 161 -5.65 28.21 -6.43
CA GLU A 161 -6.03 29.18 -7.45
C GLU A 161 -5.56 30.57 -7.01
N ASP A 162 -4.50 31.07 -7.64
CA ASP A 162 -3.85 32.33 -7.25
C ASP A 162 -4.77 33.53 -7.51
N ILE A 163 -4.92 34.39 -6.51
CA ILE A 163 -5.61 35.69 -6.61
C ILE A 163 -4.58 36.77 -6.96
N ASP A 164 -3.45 36.73 -6.26
CA ASP A 164 -2.28 37.59 -6.42
C ASP A 164 -1.02 36.80 -5.99
N PRO A 165 0.21 37.33 -6.09
CA PRO A 165 1.43 36.57 -5.76
C PRO A 165 1.54 36.15 -4.28
N VAL A 166 0.61 36.57 -3.42
CA VAL A 166 0.63 36.36 -1.96
C VAL A 166 -0.57 35.54 -1.49
N ARG A 167 -1.67 35.51 -2.24
CA ARG A 167 -2.95 34.94 -1.83
C ARG A 167 -3.49 33.98 -2.88
N PHE A 168 -4.11 32.91 -2.42
CA PHE A 168 -4.77 31.92 -3.25
C PHE A 168 -6.06 31.42 -2.59
N ILE A 169 -6.93 30.81 -3.38
CA ILE A 169 -8.08 30.02 -2.94
C ILE A 169 -7.68 28.55 -3.01
N GLY A 170 -7.97 27.76 -1.98
CA GLY A 170 -7.59 26.35 -1.96
C GLY A 170 -8.44 25.51 -1.02
N ASN A 171 -8.46 24.21 -1.29
CA ASN A 171 -9.21 23.24 -0.50
C ASN A 171 -8.36 22.66 0.64
N ARG A 172 -8.99 22.30 1.76
CA ARG A 172 -8.33 21.65 2.90
C ARG A 172 -8.08 20.17 2.59
N SER A 173 -6.98 19.88 1.90
CA SER A 173 -6.54 18.51 1.64
C SER A 173 -5.09 18.33 2.05
N SER A 174 -4.83 17.26 2.81
CA SER A 174 -3.45 16.87 3.18
C SER A 174 -2.75 16.06 2.09
N GLY A 175 -3.46 15.63 1.03
CA GLY A 175 -2.94 14.73 -0.01
C GLY A 175 -2.66 13.29 0.43
N ARG A 176 -2.65 13.00 1.73
CA ARG A 176 -2.26 11.70 2.31
C ARG A 176 -2.98 10.50 1.69
N MET A 177 -4.30 10.61 1.45
CA MET A 177 -5.06 9.50 0.86
C MET A 177 -4.58 9.21 -0.57
N GLY A 178 -4.49 10.22 -1.43
CA GLY A 178 -4.02 10.02 -2.81
C GLY A 178 -2.58 9.50 -2.89
N PHE A 179 -1.70 9.92 -1.97
CA PHE A 179 -0.34 9.38 -1.87
C PHE A 179 -0.34 7.91 -1.43
N ALA A 180 -1.17 7.53 -0.45
CA ALA A 180 -1.33 6.13 -0.03
C ALA A 180 -1.90 5.26 -1.17
N VAL A 181 -2.85 5.79 -1.96
CA VAL A 181 -3.38 5.11 -3.15
C VAL A 181 -2.30 4.91 -4.21
N ALA A 182 -1.48 5.91 -4.48
CA ALA A 182 -0.37 5.80 -5.43
C ALA A 182 0.65 4.73 -4.98
N GLU A 183 1.00 4.70 -3.70
CA GLU A 183 1.88 3.68 -3.12
C GLU A 183 1.26 2.28 -3.21
N ALA A 184 -0.03 2.14 -2.88
CA ALA A 184 -0.74 0.87 -2.95
C ALA A 184 -0.86 0.36 -4.40
N ALA A 185 -1.08 1.25 -5.37
CA ALA A 185 -1.10 0.90 -6.79
C ALA A 185 0.28 0.41 -7.27
N ALA A 186 1.35 1.09 -6.87
CA ALA A 186 2.72 0.69 -7.19
C ALA A 186 3.06 -0.67 -6.56
N ARG A 187 2.70 -0.89 -5.29
CA ARG A 187 2.83 -2.19 -4.62
C ARG A 187 2.01 -3.29 -5.29
N ALA A 188 0.88 -2.95 -5.90
CA ALA A 188 0.08 -3.88 -6.69
C ALA A 188 0.65 -4.12 -8.11
N GLY A 189 1.87 -3.65 -8.41
CA GLY A 189 2.60 -3.92 -9.65
C GLY A 189 2.34 -2.94 -10.79
N ALA A 190 1.60 -1.85 -10.56
CA ALA A 190 1.33 -0.85 -11.59
C ALA A 190 2.55 0.06 -11.82
N THR A 191 2.69 0.57 -13.05
CA THR A 191 3.53 1.74 -13.33
C THR A 191 2.73 2.99 -13.00
N VAL A 192 3.08 3.67 -11.90
CA VAL A 192 2.28 4.78 -11.37
C VAL A 192 2.85 6.15 -11.75
N SER A 193 2.00 7.00 -12.32
CA SER A 193 2.24 8.44 -12.49
C SER A 193 1.40 9.23 -11.48
N LEU A 194 2.07 9.92 -10.56
CA LEU A 194 1.44 10.73 -9.51
C LEU A 194 1.42 12.21 -9.90
N ILE A 195 0.24 12.76 -10.15
CA ILE A 195 0.03 14.20 -10.35
C ILE A 195 -0.31 14.84 -9.01
N ALA A 196 0.65 15.55 -8.41
CA ALA A 196 0.55 16.06 -7.05
C ALA A 196 0.29 17.58 -7.04
N GLY A 197 -0.78 17.99 -6.39
CA GLY A 197 -0.99 19.37 -5.99
C GLY A 197 -0.04 19.82 -4.86
N PRO A 198 -0.15 21.07 -4.36
CA PRO A 198 0.78 21.60 -3.36
C PRO A 198 0.75 20.84 -2.03
N VAL A 199 1.73 19.97 -1.79
CA VAL A 199 1.94 19.21 -0.54
C VAL A 199 3.43 18.99 -0.26
N SER A 200 3.77 18.82 1.01
CA SER A 200 5.15 18.52 1.47
C SER A 200 5.43 17.03 1.65
N LEU A 201 4.62 16.15 1.05
CA LEU A 201 4.79 14.70 1.14
C LEU A 201 5.91 14.23 0.19
N ALA A 202 6.73 13.28 0.64
CA ALA A 202 7.70 12.62 -0.22
C ALA A 202 7.00 11.74 -1.27
N THR A 203 7.64 11.56 -2.43
CA THR A 203 7.15 10.62 -3.45
C THR A 203 7.18 9.20 -2.87
N PRO A 204 6.06 8.44 -2.90
CA PRO A 204 6.03 7.09 -2.37
C PRO A 204 6.95 6.13 -3.15
N THR A 205 7.46 5.10 -2.46
CA THR A 205 8.29 4.06 -3.08
C THR A 205 7.52 3.35 -4.20
N GLY A 206 8.20 3.08 -5.32
CA GLY A 206 7.63 2.38 -6.47
C GLY A 206 6.82 3.26 -7.43
N VAL A 207 6.54 4.52 -7.09
CA VAL A 207 5.95 5.48 -8.03
C VAL A 207 6.99 5.83 -9.10
N ALA A 208 6.65 5.59 -10.37
CA ALA A 208 7.57 5.74 -11.50
C ALA A 208 7.86 7.21 -11.80
N GLN A 209 6.85 8.08 -11.67
CA GLN A 209 7.00 9.51 -11.90
C GLN A 209 6.06 10.32 -11.01
N ARG A 210 6.56 11.47 -10.53
CA ARG A 210 5.75 12.52 -9.92
C ARG A 210 5.79 13.78 -10.78
N VAL A 211 4.63 14.42 -10.94
CA VAL A 211 4.48 15.73 -11.57
C VAL A 211 3.81 16.67 -10.58
N ASP A 212 4.52 17.73 -10.18
CA ASP A 212 3.98 18.75 -9.29
C ASP A 212 3.21 19.81 -10.08
N VAL A 213 2.00 20.12 -9.61
CA VAL A 213 1.11 21.13 -10.16
C VAL A 213 0.60 22.05 -9.05
N ARG A 214 0.16 23.25 -9.42
CA ARG A 214 -0.37 24.22 -8.47
C ARG A 214 -1.88 24.38 -8.60
N SER A 215 -2.38 24.63 -9.80
CA SER A 215 -3.79 24.94 -10.05
C SER A 215 -4.57 23.77 -10.66
N ALA A 216 -5.90 23.86 -10.61
CA ALA A 216 -6.81 22.91 -11.26
C ALA A 216 -6.57 22.82 -12.76
N ALA A 217 -6.29 23.94 -13.43
CA ALA A 217 -5.98 23.95 -14.87
C ALA A 217 -4.67 23.21 -15.18
N GLN A 218 -3.63 23.37 -14.35
CA GLN A 218 -2.37 22.63 -14.52
C GLN A 218 -2.55 21.14 -14.23
N MET A 219 -3.31 20.80 -13.18
CA MET A 219 -3.64 19.41 -12.86
C MET A 219 -4.43 18.75 -13.98
N HIS A 220 -5.42 19.44 -14.53
CA HIS A 220 -6.20 18.99 -15.67
C HIS A 220 -5.31 18.68 -16.87
N ALA A 221 -4.47 19.63 -17.29
CA ALA A 221 -3.56 19.42 -18.42
C ALA A 221 -2.59 18.24 -18.19
N ALA A 222 -2.01 18.13 -16.99
CA ALA A 222 -1.09 17.06 -16.64
C ALA A 222 -1.77 15.69 -16.62
N VAL A 223 -2.99 15.61 -16.07
CA VAL A 223 -3.79 14.38 -16.06
C VAL A 223 -4.16 13.96 -17.47
N LEU A 224 -4.68 14.87 -18.31
CA LEU A 224 -5.07 14.53 -19.69
C LEU A 224 -3.87 14.04 -20.51
N GLY A 225 -2.71 14.67 -20.34
CA GLY A 225 -1.47 14.22 -20.98
C GLY A 225 -1.08 12.80 -20.58
N ALA A 226 -1.10 12.50 -19.29
CA ALA A 226 -0.73 11.18 -18.76
C ALA A 226 -1.80 10.10 -19.04
N ALA A 227 -3.08 10.47 -19.01
CA ALA A 227 -4.21 9.54 -19.16
C ALA A 227 -4.31 8.92 -20.56
N SER A 228 -3.73 9.56 -21.58
CA SER A 228 -3.71 9.05 -22.96
C SER A 228 -3.09 7.64 -23.12
N ARG A 229 -2.27 7.21 -22.17
CA ARG A 229 -1.63 5.89 -22.12
C ARG A 229 -1.97 5.10 -20.85
N ALA A 230 -2.92 5.60 -20.06
CA ALA A 230 -3.28 4.99 -18.80
C ALA A 230 -4.36 3.94 -19.01
N ASP A 231 -4.27 2.85 -18.24
CA ASP A 231 -5.34 1.86 -18.11
C ASP A 231 -6.37 2.33 -17.06
N ILE A 232 -5.90 3.00 -16.00
CA ILE A 232 -6.72 3.42 -14.86
C ILE A 232 -6.35 4.85 -14.45
N TYR A 233 -7.36 5.67 -14.18
CA TYR A 233 -7.20 6.98 -13.55
C TYR A 233 -7.92 7.02 -12.19
N ILE A 234 -7.20 7.45 -11.14
CA ILE A 234 -7.74 7.59 -9.79
C ILE A 234 -7.69 9.06 -9.35
N GLY A 235 -8.86 9.69 -9.35
CA GLY A 235 -9.09 11.09 -8.98
C GLY A 235 -9.21 11.29 -7.46
N ALA A 236 -8.09 11.25 -6.73
CA ALA A 236 -8.04 11.47 -5.28
C ALA A 236 -7.65 12.91 -4.87
N ALA A 237 -7.49 13.83 -5.82
CA ALA A 237 -7.17 15.23 -5.54
C ALA A 237 -8.42 16.02 -5.13
N ALA A 238 -8.23 17.01 -4.25
CA ALA A 238 -9.24 17.99 -3.90
C ALA A 238 -9.09 19.21 -4.82
N VAL A 239 -9.57 19.05 -6.05
CA VAL A 239 -9.54 20.09 -7.08
C VAL A 239 -10.55 21.18 -6.74
N GLY A 240 -10.14 22.44 -6.81
CA GLY A 240 -11.04 23.58 -6.59
C GLY A 240 -12.01 23.76 -7.75
N ASP A 241 -13.31 23.92 -7.46
CA ASP A 241 -14.37 24.06 -8.48
C ASP A 241 -14.34 25.42 -9.19
N TYR A 242 -13.76 26.44 -8.55
CA TYR A 242 -13.72 27.81 -9.06
C TYR A 242 -12.31 28.40 -8.98
N ARG A 243 -11.99 29.29 -9.92
CA ARG A 243 -10.76 30.10 -9.94
C ARG A 243 -11.08 31.58 -10.08
N PRO A 244 -10.20 32.50 -9.63
CA PRO A 244 -10.31 33.91 -9.96
C PRO A 244 -10.41 34.13 -11.47
N ALA A 245 -11.35 34.97 -11.90
CA ALA A 245 -11.52 35.32 -13.32
C ALA A 245 -10.29 36.06 -13.87
N GLU A 246 -9.66 36.87 -13.02
CA GLU A 246 -8.40 37.54 -13.30
C GLU A 246 -7.43 37.32 -12.14
N VAL A 247 -6.17 37.01 -12.47
CA VAL A 247 -5.07 36.89 -11.51
C VAL A 247 -4.26 38.19 -11.54
N SER A 248 -4.14 38.86 -10.41
CA SER A 248 -3.35 40.10 -10.33
C SER A 248 -1.86 39.78 -10.30
N ALA A 249 -1.06 40.44 -11.14
CA ALA A 249 0.40 40.33 -11.10
C ALA A 249 1.04 40.98 -9.86
N LEU A 250 0.29 41.85 -9.16
CA LEU A 250 0.75 42.57 -7.97
C LEU A 250 -0.14 42.27 -6.77
N LYS A 251 0.43 42.30 -5.57
CA LYS A 251 -0.32 42.13 -4.32
C LYS A 251 -1.44 43.17 -4.25
N LEU A 252 -2.69 42.71 -4.19
CA LEU A 252 -3.84 43.60 -4.10
C LEU A 252 -3.80 44.37 -2.78
N LYS A 253 -3.80 45.71 -2.90
CA LYS A 253 -3.72 46.63 -1.75
C LYS A 253 -5.11 46.84 -1.15
N LYS A 254 -5.16 46.91 0.18
CA LYS A 254 -6.38 47.29 0.90
C LYS A 254 -6.71 48.74 0.53
N ARG A 255 -7.94 48.97 0.05
CA ARG A 255 -8.51 50.32 -0.12
C ARG A 255 -9.43 50.59 1.08
N ALA A 256 -9.29 51.75 1.70
CA ALA A 256 -10.05 52.08 2.90
C ALA A 256 -11.56 52.09 2.59
N GLY A 257 -12.36 51.43 3.43
CA GLY A 257 -13.82 51.41 3.31
C GLY A 257 -14.40 50.61 2.13
N THR A 258 -13.58 49.95 1.30
CA THR A 258 -14.06 49.19 0.14
C THR A 258 -13.80 47.69 0.30
N PRO A 259 -14.81 46.82 0.09
CA PRO A 259 -14.62 45.37 0.11
C PRO A 259 -13.78 44.94 -1.11
N LEU A 260 -13.03 43.85 -0.94
CA LEU A 260 -12.41 43.16 -2.07
C LEU A 260 -13.45 42.23 -2.70
N LEU A 261 -13.82 42.49 -3.96
CA LEU A 261 -14.69 41.63 -4.74
C LEU A 261 -13.83 40.76 -5.66
N LEU A 262 -14.04 39.45 -5.61
CA LEU A 262 -13.41 38.48 -6.50
C LEU A 262 -14.49 37.88 -7.39
N GLN A 263 -14.37 38.10 -8.70
CA GLN A 263 -15.17 37.36 -9.67
C GLN A 263 -14.52 36.00 -9.91
N LEU A 264 -15.31 34.94 -9.88
CA LEU A 264 -14.82 33.57 -10.03
C LEU A 264 -15.42 32.94 -11.29
N ASN A 265 -14.60 32.16 -11.98
CA ASN A 265 -14.99 31.32 -13.12
C ASN A 265 -14.83 29.85 -12.74
N GLU A 266 -15.65 28.98 -13.33
CA GLU A 266 -15.56 27.53 -13.10
C GLU A 266 -14.24 26.95 -13.63
N ASN A 267 -13.71 25.98 -12.88
CA ASN A 267 -12.57 25.18 -13.28
C ASN A 267 -12.96 24.01 -14.18
N PRO A 268 -12.04 23.55 -15.04
CA PRO A 268 -12.31 22.38 -15.86
C PRO A 268 -12.46 21.13 -15.00
N ASP A 269 -13.50 20.34 -15.27
CA ASP A 269 -13.75 19.08 -14.59
C ASP A 269 -12.90 17.96 -15.23
N ILE A 270 -11.88 17.50 -14.50
CA ILE A 270 -10.94 16.47 -14.97
C ILE A 270 -11.66 15.15 -15.29
N LEU A 271 -12.56 14.70 -14.40
CA LEU A 271 -13.24 13.42 -14.57
C LEU A 271 -14.22 13.47 -15.73
N ALA A 272 -15.03 14.53 -15.82
CA ALA A 272 -15.94 14.71 -16.95
C ALA A 272 -15.18 14.87 -18.28
N SER A 273 -14.03 15.55 -18.26
CA SER A 273 -13.18 15.68 -19.46
C SER A 273 -12.66 14.32 -19.93
N LEU A 274 -12.20 13.47 -19.01
CA LEU A 274 -11.73 12.11 -19.37
C LEU A 274 -12.89 11.23 -19.85
N ALA A 275 -14.02 11.23 -19.15
CA ALA A 275 -15.21 10.44 -19.50
C ALA A 275 -15.79 10.80 -20.89
N ALA A 276 -15.56 12.04 -21.37
CA ALA A 276 -15.98 12.47 -22.70
C ALA A 276 -15.14 11.90 -23.86
N HIS A 277 -13.98 11.28 -23.57
CA HIS A 277 -13.15 10.65 -24.61
C HIS A 277 -13.75 9.31 -25.06
N THR A 278 -13.64 9.00 -26.36
CA THR A 278 -14.15 7.72 -26.92
C THR A 278 -13.43 6.50 -26.36
N ALA A 279 -12.15 6.66 -26.01
CA ALA A 279 -11.37 5.69 -25.26
C ALA A 279 -10.82 6.43 -24.04
N HIS A 280 -11.23 5.98 -22.85
CA HIS A 280 -10.80 6.55 -21.59
C HIS A 280 -10.32 5.43 -20.66
N PRO A 281 -9.41 5.72 -19.71
CA PRO A 281 -9.05 4.76 -18.69
C PRO A 281 -10.25 4.42 -17.81
N PHE A 282 -10.15 3.34 -17.03
CA PHE A 282 -11.11 3.07 -15.97
C PHE A 282 -11.07 4.19 -14.92
N LEU A 283 -12.19 4.88 -14.73
CA LEU A 283 -12.28 6.12 -13.96
C LEU A 283 -12.75 5.84 -12.53
N VAL A 284 -11.86 6.12 -11.58
CA VAL A 284 -12.16 6.04 -10.15
C VAL A 284 -12.20 7.45 -9.55
N GLY A 285 -13.37 7.87 -9.09
CA GLY A 285 -13.53 9.16 -8.40
C GLY A 285 -13.49 9.04 -6.87
N PHE A 286 -13.35 10.17 -6.20
CA PHE A 286 -13.59 10.31 -4.76
C PHE A 286 -14.75 11.28 -4.48
N ALA A 287 -15.51 10.97 -3.42
CA ALA A 287 -16.52 11.85 -2.85
C ALA A 287 -16.32 11.99 -1.34
N ALA A 288 -16.44 13.20 -0.84
CA ALA A 288 -16.39 13.52 0.57
C ALA A 288 -17.63 14.33 0.90
N GLU A 289 -18.56 13.75 1.67
CA GLU A 289 -19.86 14.36 1.95
C GLU A 289 -20.15 14.39 3.45
N THR A 290 -20.90 15.40 3.90
CA THR A 290 -21.27 15.56 5.32
C THR A 290 -22.52 14.77 5.69
N HIS A 291 -23.42 14.57 4.73
CA HIS A 291 -24.71 13.89 4.88
C HIS A 291 -25.05 13.17 3.58
N ASP A 292 -25.93 12.16 3.67
CA ASP A 292 -26.46 11.40 2.52
C ASP A 292 -25.38 10.92 1.51
N VAL A 293 -24.27 10.40 2.04
CA VAL A 293 -23.07 10.02 1.28
C VAL A 293 -23.40 9.11 0.09
N ALA A 294 -24.30 8.14 0.27
CA ALA A 294 -24.64 7.17 -0.76
C ALA A 294 -25.36 7.81 -1.97
N SER A 295 -26.32 8.69 -1.72
CA SER A 295 -27.09 9.36 -2.77
C SER A 295 -26.19 10.27 -3.61
N TYR A 296 -25.38 11.11 -2.95
CA TYR A 296 -24.43 12.01 -3.62
C TYR A 296 -23.34 11.23 -4.38
N ALA A 297 -22.78 10.18 -3.79
CA ALA A 297 -21.77 9.36 -4.45
C ALA A 297 -22.34 8.70 -5.73
N ARG A 298 -23.52 8.09 -5.66
CA ARG A 298 -24.19 7.49 -6.84
C ARG A 298 -24.60 8.53 -7.87
N GLY A 299 -25.01 9.73 -7.43
CA GLY A 299 -25.26 10.86 -8.31
C GLY A 299 -24.00 11.28 -9.08
N LYS A 300 -22.89 11.48 -8.38
CA LYS A 300 -21.59 11.84 -8.96
C LYS A 300 -21.03 10.76 -9.88
N LEU A 301 -21.19 9.49 -9.52
CA LEU A 301 -20.84 8.34 -10.36
C LEU A 301 -21.51 8.45 -11.74
N ARG A 302 -22.83 8.65 -11.78
CA ARG A 302 -23.60 8.78 -13.02
C ARG A 302 -23.27 10.07 -13.77
N ASN A 303 -23.30 11.20 -13.09
CA ASN A 303 -23.16 12.52 -13.73
C ASN A 303 -21.77 12.73 -14.34
N LYS A 304 -20.72 12.11 -13.76
CA LYS A 304 -19.34 12.22 -14.25
C LYS A 304 -18.89 11.01 -15.08
N GLY A 305 -19.78 10.06 -15.37
CA GLY A 305 -19.46 8.87 -16.16
C GLY A 305 -18.34 8.03 -15.57
N LEU A 306 -18.35 7.82 -14.25
CA LEU A 306 -17.31 7.06 -13.55
C LEU A 306 -17.63 5.57 -13.53
N ASP A 307 -16.59 4.74 -13.58
CA ASP A 307 -16.72 3.30 -13.40
C ASP A 307 -16.83 2.92 -11.92
N MET A 308 -16.15 3.68 -11.05
CA MET A 308 -16.21 3.49 -9.60
C MET A 308 -16.05 4.81 -8.85
N ILE A 309 -16.64 4.92 -7.67
CA ILE A 309 -16.42 6.04 -6.76
C ILE A 309 -16.18 5.56 -5.33
N ALA A 310 -15.15 6.08 -4.69
CA ALA A 310 -14.87 5.88 -3.28
C ALA A 310 -15.40 7.07 -2.48
N ALA A 311 -16.36 6.81 -1.59
CA ALA A 311 -16.99 7.86 -0.81
C ALA A 311 -16.64 7.72 0.68
N ASN A 312 -16.36 8.82 1.35
CA ASN A 312 -16.25 8.88 2.80
C ASN A 312 -17.10 9.99 3.39
N GLN A 313 -17.61 9.77 4.59
CA GLN A 313 -18.26 10.83 5.36
C GLN A 313 -17.20 11.77 5.95
N VAL A 314 -17.42 13.08 5.84
CA VAL A 314 -16.57 14.13 6.42
C VAL A 314 -17.42 15.07 7.28
N GLY A 315 -16.99 15.40 8.49
CA GLY A 315 -17.79 16.15 9.48
C GLY A 315 -17.76 15.48 10.86
N ASP A 316 -18.09 16.22 11.92
CA ASP A 316 -18.17 15.71 13.31
C ASP A 316 -16.92 14.94 13.81
N GLY A 317 -15.73 15.44 13.46
CA GLY A 317 -14.46 14.81 13.87
C GLY A 317 -14.03 13.61 13.02
N LEU A 318 -14.74 13.32 11.93
CA LEU A 318 -14.38 12.32 10.91
C LEU A 318 -13.98 13.08 9.62
N GLY A 319 -12.87 12.73 8.96
CA GLY A 319 -12.53 13.28 7.63
C GLY A 319 -11.06 13.64 7.41
N PHE A 320 -10.76 14.49 6.42
CA PHE A 320 -9.45 14.72 5.77
C PHE A 320 -8.19 14.72 6.67
N GLU A 321 -8.33 15.09 7.95
CA GLU A 321 -7.24 15.20 8.92
C GLU A 321 -7.11 14.01 9.89
N THR A 322 -8.08 13.08 9.97
CA THR A 322 -8.00 11.89 10.84
C THR A 322 -7.00 10.85 10.30
N ALA A 323 -6.41 10.08 11.22
CA ALA A 323 -5.44 9.03 10.91
C ALA A 323 -6.13 7.78 10.34
N ASP A 324 -7.36 7.53 10.80
CA ASP A 324 -8.23 6.43 10.41
C ASP A 324 -9.51 6.95 9.73
N ASN A 325 -9.98 6.20 8.74
CA ASN A 325 -11.17 6.55 7.96
C ASN A 325 -11.90 5.28 7.53
N ALA A 326 -13.11 5.40 6.99
CA ALA A 326 -13.82 4.32 6.31
C ALA A 326 -14.19 4.79 4.89
N LEU A 327 -14.34 3.85 3.96
CA LEU A 327 -14.76 4.14 2.59
C LEU A 327 -15.94 3.25 2.22
N THR A 328 -16.93 3.80 1.54
CA THR A 328 -17.90 2.99 0.81
C THR A 328 -17.66 3.16 -0.67
N LEU A 329 -17.41 2.05 -1.34
CA LEU A 329 -17.21 1.99 -2.78
C LEU A 329 -18.56 1.79 -3.45
N TYR A 330 -18.79 2.52 -4.54
CA TYR A 330 -19.97 2.35 -5.38
C TYR A 330 -19.54 2.22 -6.84
N TRP A 331 -20.25 1.37 -7.58
CA TRP A 331 -20.14 1.23 -9.04
C TRP A 331 -21.55 0.97 -9.60
N ALA A 332 -21.69 0.77 -10.91
CA ALA A 332 -22.99 0.77 -11.60
C ALA A 332 -24.04 -0.16 -10.96
N ASP A 333 -23.65 -1.36 -10.56
CA ASP A 333 -24.54 -2.43 -10.09
C ASP A 333 -24.21 -2.92 -8.67
N GLY A 334 -23.40 -2.20 -7.90
CA GLY A 334 -23.04 -2.66 -6.56
C GLY A 334 -22.36 -1.63 -5.67
N GLU A 335 -22.13 -2.07 -4.44
CA GLU A 335 -21.45 -1.31 -3.40
C GLU A 335 -20.66 -2.24 -2.48
N LEU A 336 -19.63 -1.69 -1.83
CA LEU A 336 -18.85 -2.39 -0.82
C LEU A 336 -18.39 -1.42 0.26
N ALA A 337 -18.70 -1.72 1.51
CA ALA A 337 -18.16 -1.01 2.65
C ALA A 337 -16.76 -1.54 3.00
N LEU A 338 -15.78 -0.65 3.01
CA LEU A 338 -14.46 -0.88 3.57
C LEU A 338 -14.46 -0.39 5.03
N PRO A 339 -14.17 -1.26 6.01
CA PRO A 339 -14.23 -0.92 7.41
C PRO A 339 -13.20 0.15 7.78
N ARG A 340 -13.36 0.72 8.98
CA ARG A 340 -12.44 1.73 9.50
C ARG A 340 -11.03 1.15 9.60
N ALA A 341 -10.08 1.79 8.92
CA ALA A 341 -8.67 1.43 8.94
C ALA A 341 -7.80 2.67 8.73
N ASP A 342 -6.49 2.53 8.88
CA ASP A 342 -5.56 3.58 8.47
C ASP A 342 -5.60 3.80 6.94
N LYS A 343 -5.06 4.93 6.50
CA LYS A 343 -5.09 5.33 5.07
C LYS A 343 -4.33 4.35 4.16
N SER A 344 -3.30 3.70 4.66
CA SER A 344 -2.48 2.76 3.87
C SER A 344 -3.24 1.47 3.63
N GLU A 345 -3.88 0.94 4.67
CA GLU A 345 -4.71 -0.26 4.58
C GLU A 345 -5.98 -0.01 3.75
N LEU A 346 -6.66 1.13 3.94
CA LEU A 346 -7.78 1.52 3.08
C LEU A 346 -7.36 1.66 1.61
N ALA A 347 -6.20 2.25 1.34
CA ALA A 347 -5.68 2.36 -0.02
C ALA A 347 -5.43 0.98 -0.64
N ARG A 348 -4.87 0.03 0.12
CA ARG A 348 -4.64 -1.34 -0.33
C ARG A 348 -5.96 -2.05 -0.65
N GLN A 349 -6.96 -1.96 0.22
CA GLN A 349 -8.29 -2.53 -0.01
C GLN A 349 -8.98 -1.90 -1.22
N LEU A 350 -8.91 -0.57 -1.37
CA LEU A 350 -9.43 0.14 -2.53
C LEU A 350 -8.77 -0.37 -3.82
N ILE A 351 -7.43 -0.42 -3.87
CA ILE A 351 -6.69 -0.87 -5.05
C ILE A 351 -7.02 -2.32 -5.42
N ALA A 352 -7.19 -3.20 -4.43
CA ALA A 352 -7.63 -4.57 -4.69
C ALA A 352 -9.00 -4.61 -5.39
N GLN A 353 -9.94 -3.75 -4.97
CA GLN A 353 -11.25 -3.64 -5.61
C GLN A 353 -11.19 -2.99 -6.99
N VAL A 354 -10.37 -1.94 -7.16
CA VAL A 354 -10.11 -1.34 -8.48
C VAL A 354 -9.64 -2.41 -9.46
N ALA A 355 -8.69 -3.25 -9.07
CA ALA A 355 -8.15 -4.31 -9.93
C ALA A 355 -9.22 -5.34 -10.34
N VAL A 356 -10.06 -5.77 -9.40
CA VAL A 356 -11.17 -6.70 -9.67
C VAL A 356 -12.16 -6.09 -10.67
N ARG A 357 -12.54 -4.83 -10.46
CA ARG A 357 -13.54 -4.15 -11.30
C ARG A 357 -13.00 -3.84 -12.68
N TYR A 358 -11.78 -3.30 -12.78
CA TYR A 358 -11.09 -3.07 -14.05
C TYR A 358 -11.09 -4.32 -14.94
N ARG A 359 -10.70 -5.47 -14.38
CA ARG A 359 -10.65 -6.75 -15.11
C ARG A 359 -12.04 -7.28 -15.51
N ALA A 360 -13.09 -6.92 -14.79
CA ALA A 360 -14.45 -7.29 -15.13
C ALA A 360 -14.97 -6.46 -16.32
N THR A 361 -14.57 -5.20 -16.44
CA THR A 361 -14.98 -4.30 -17.53
C THR A 361 -14.22 -4.54 -18.83
N CYS A 362 -13.00 -5.09 -18.77
CA CYS A 362 -12.20 -5.44 -19.95
C CYS A 362 -12.53 -6.81 -20.58
N ARG A 363 -13.49 -7.57 -20.03
CA ARG A 363 -13.97 -8.85 -20.60
C ARG A 363 -15.14 -8.63 -21.55
#